data_AF-A0AAJ4LVI1-F1
#
_entry.id   AF-A0AAJ4LVI1-F1
#
_cell.length_a   1.000
_cell.length_b   1.000
_cell.length_c   1.000
_cell.angle_alpha   90.00
_cell.angle_beta   90.00
_cell.angle_gamma   90.00
#
_symmetry.space_group_name_H-M   'P 1'
#
loop_
_entity.id
_entity.type
_entity.pdbx_description
1 polymer ?
#
loop_
_entity_poly.entity_id
_entity_poly.type
_entity_poly.pdbx_seq_one_letter_code
_entity_poly.pdbx_strand_id
1 'polypeptide(L)'
;MLQNHNVVQDSTNNAEPTKLIRQLTGFSKTTSKQYQPLRNYQISHVFGRTKNVYAFTAPWNIVYVPKLIDPFTGHEAKGDMVDEYTVLFQKSVFERFEKYINEFNCLMTNSEFLASLDEHVNRLRDSNDVSDDVVNKMCKAITEEFAPIEL
;
A
#
# COMPACT_ATOMS: atom_id res chain seq x y z
N MET A 1 23.49 -9.03 -6.78
CA MET A 1 22.07 -9.42 -6.92
C MET A 1 21.87 -10.75 -6.22
N LEU A 2 20.88 -10.84 -5.34
CA LEU A 2 20.46 -12.12 -4.74
C LEU A 2 20.05 -13.04 -5.89
N GLN A 3 20.69 -14.20 -6.05
CA GLN A 3 20.48 -15.14 -7.16
C GLN A 3 19.12 -15.89 -7.07
N ASN A 4 18.07 -15.19 -6.65
CA ASN A 4 16.73 -15.73 -6.56
C ASN A 4 16.00 -15.48 -7.88
N HIS A 5 15.89 -16.52 -8.71
CA HIS A 5 15.19 -16.48 -10.00
C HIS A 5 13.67 -16.69 -9.86
N ASN A 6 13.16 -16.91 -8.64
CA ASN A 6 11.73 -17.13 -8.38
C ASN A 6 10.97 -15.82 -8.12
N VAL A 7 11.67 -14.68 -8.03
CA VAL A 7 11.08 -13.36 -7.84
C VAL A 7 11.23 -12.59 -9.15
N VAL A 8 10.12 -12.38 -9.85
CA VAL A 8 10.06 -11.56 -11.06
C VAL A 8 9.67 -10.14 -10.66
N GLN A 9 10.50 -9.17 -11.03
CA GLN A 9 10.21 -7.76 -10.79
C GLN A 9 9.04 -7.30 -11.68
N ASP A 10 8.03 -6.67 -11.07
CA ASP A 10 7.04 -5.88 -11.80
C ASP A 10 7.66 -4.53 -12.20
N SER A 11 7.94 -4.34 -13.49
CA SER A 11 8.52 -3.10 -14.01
C SER A 11 7.58 -1.88 -13.92
N THR A 12 6.30 -2.10 -13.66
CA THR A 12 5.27 -1.04 -13.57
C THR A 12 4.90 -0.66 -12.14
N ASN A 13 5.33 -1.47 -11.15
CA ASN A 13 4.93 -1.40 -9.74
C ASN A 13 3.41 -1.35 -9.52
N ASN A 14 2.59 -1.78 -10.49
CA ASN A 14 1.15 -1.59 -10.51
C ASN A 14 0.38 -2.73 -11.21
N ALA A 15 1.07 -3.74 -11.74
CA ALA A 15 0.44 -4.79 -12.53
C ALA A 15 -0.55 -5.61 -11.68
N GLU A 16 -0.14 -6.05 -10.50
CA GLU A 16 -0.98 -6.86 -9.60
C GLU A 16 -2.15 -6.05 -8.99
N PRO A 17 -1.96 -4.84 -8.43
CA PRO A 17 -3.08 -3.99 -8.01
C PRO A 17 -4.10 -3.76 -9.14
N THR A 18 -3.63 -3.47 -10.35
CA THR A 18 -4.49 -3.25 -11.53
C THR A 18 -5.29 -4.50 -11.91
N LYS A 19 -4.65 -5.67 -11.88
CA LYS A 19 -5.29 -6.95 -12.18
C LYS A 19 -6.36 -7.29 -11.15
N LEU A 20 -6.06 -7.12 -9.86
CA LEU A 20 -6.97 -7.44 -8.77
C LEU A 20 -8.20 -6.53 -8.78
N ILE A 21 -8.04 -5.19 -8.80
CA ILE A 21 -9.19 -4.28 -8.76
C ILE A 21 -10.10 -4.47 -9.98
N ARG A 22 -9.54 -4.80 -11.15
CA ARG A 22 -10.32 -5.15 -12.34
C ARG A 22 -11.16 -6.40 -12.15
N GLN A 23 -10.59 -7.44 -11.54
CA GLN A 23 -11.30 -8.69 -11.23
C GLN A 23 -12.41 -8.47 -10.21
N LEU A 24 -12.16 -7.67 -9.17
CA LEU A 24 -13.12 -7.42 -8.10
C LEU A 24 -14.29 -6.51 -8.53
N THR A 25 -14.01 -5.52 -9.38
CA THR A 25 -15.00 -4.48 -9.72
C THR A 25 -15.68 -4.71 -11.07
N GLY A 26 -15.09 -5.50 -11.96
CA GLY A 26 -15.57 -5.67 -13.33
C GLY A 26 -15.19 -4.53 -14.29
N PHE A 27 -14.42 -3.54 -13.83
CA PHE A 27 -14.02 -2.36 -14.60
C PHE A 27 -12.55 -2.37 -15.02
N SER A 28 -12.23 -1.75 -16.15
CA SER A 28 -10.86 -1.65 -16.66
C SER A 28 -10.58 -0.27 -17.27
N LYS A 29 -9.42 0.32 -16.96
CA LYS A 29 -8.97 1.59 -17.58
C LYS A 29 -8.66 1.45 -19.08
N THR A 30 -8.38 0.23 -19.54
CA THR A 30 -8.11 -0.10 -20.94
C THR A 30 -9.24 -0.93 -21.53
N THR A 31 -9.40 -0.85 -22.86
CA THR A 31 -10.39 -1.63 -23.59
C THR A 31 -10.18 -3.12 -23.36
N SER A 32 -11.23 -3.81 -22.88
CA SER A 32 -11.26 -5.24 -22.69
C SER A 32 -12.60 -5.81 -23.14
N LYS A 33 -12.60 -7.04 -23.65
CA LYS A 33 -13.84 -7.77 -23.95
C LYS A 33 -14.54 -8.29 -22.68
N GLN A 34 -13.80 -8.43 -21.57
CA GLN A 34 -14.27 -9.04 -20.32
C GLN A 34 -14.71 -8.02 -19.27
N TYR A 35 -14.25 -6.77 -19.38
CA TYR A 35 -14.43 -5.76 -18.34
C TYR A 35 -14.98 -4.47 -18.94
N GLN A 36 -15.83 -3.79 -18.19
CA GLN A 36 -16.42 -2.52 -18.61
C GLN A 36 -15.34 -1.42 -18.64
N PRO A 37 -15.30 -0.58 -19.70
CA PRO A 37 -14.31 0.48 -19.79
C PRO A 37 -14.60 1.59 -18.76
N LEU A 38 -13.56 1.97 -18.00
CA LEU A 38 -13.60 3.04 -17.00
C LEU A 38 -12.62 4.15 -17.38
N ARG A 39 -13.13 5.23 -18.00
CA ARG A 39 -12.32 6.35 -18.50
C ARG A 39 -12.22 7.47 -17.48
N ASN A 40 -11.09 8.18 -17.48
CA ASN A 40 -10.81 9.30 -16.58
C ASN A 40 -10.70 8.91 -15.10
N TYR A 41 -10.29 7.67 -14.82
CA TYR A 41 -9.94 7.20 -13.49
C TYR A 41 -8.47 6.78 -13.44
N GLN A 42 -7.90 6.82 -12.24
CA GLN A 42 -6.61 6.25 -11.91
C GLN A 42 -6.74 5.28 -10.74
N ILE A 43 -5.70 4.49 -10.51
CA ILE A 43 -5.64 3.62 -9.33
C ILE A 43 -4.85 4.41 -8.28
N SER A 44 -5.33 4.41 -7.05
CA SER A 44 -4.63 5.00 -5.91
C SER A 44 -4.63 4.05 -4.73
N HIS A 45 -3.68 4.26 -3.81
CA HIS A 45 -3.64 3.59 -2.53
C HIS A 45 -4.17 4.50 -1.43
N VAL A 46 -5.24 4.08 -0.75
CA VAL A 46 -5.98 4.93 0.21
C VAL A 46 -5.09 5.39 1.37
N PHE A 47 -4.29 4.48 1.91
CA PHE A 47 -3.47 4.70 3.10
C PHE A 47 -1.97 4.75 2.80
N GLY A 48 -1.58 4.81 1.53
CA GLY A 48 -0.17 4.92 1.12
C GLY A 48 0.73 3.72 1.46
N ARG A 49 0.18 2.61 1.98
CA ARG A 49 0.92 1.39 2.38
C ARG A 49 1.39 0.56 1.18
N THR A 50 2.27 1.11 0.36
CA THR A 50 2.66 0.53 -0.93
C THR A 50 3.84 -0.45 -0.84
N LYS A 51 4.56 -0.49 0.28
CA LYS A 51 5.68 -1.42 0.51
C LYS A 51 5.33 -2.53 1.49
N ASN A 52 4.18 -2.44 2.15
CA ASN A 52 3.66 -3.51 2.99
C ASN A 52 3.01 -4.62 2.14
N VAL A 53 3.54 -5.85 2.24
CA VAL A 53 3.05 -7.01 1.48
C VAL A 53 1.58 -7.38 1.77
N TYR A 54 1.09 -7.08 2.97
CA TYR A 54 -0.30 -7.36 3.37
C TYR A 54 -1.27 -6.27 2.89
N ALA A 55 -0.78 -5.04 2.68
CA ALA A 55 -1.62 -3.91 2.31
C ALA A 55 -1.53 -3.53 0.82
N PHE A 56 -0.45 -3.90 0.12
CA PHE A 56 -0.21 -3.48 -1.26
C PHE A 56 -1.33 -3.92 -2.21
N THR A 57 -1.81 -5.16 -2.09
CA THR A 57 -2.94 -5.67 -2.88
C THR A 57 -4.23 -5.78 -2.07
N ALA A 58 -4.32 -5.16 -0.90
CA ALA A 58 -5.53 -5.26 -0.09
C ALA A 58 -6.71 -4.55 -0.77
N PRO A 59 -7.90 -5.17 -0.88
CA PRO A 59 -9.07 -4.54 -1.48
C PRO A 59 -9.51 -3.23 -0.81
N TRP A 60 -9.26 -3.09 0.50
CA TRP A 60 -9.53 -1.87 1.26
C TRP A 60 -8.50 -0.76 1.01
N ASN A 61 -7.36 -1.07 0.38
CA ASN A 61 -6.29 -0.13 0.10
C ASN A 61 -6.17 0.21 -1.39
N ILE A 62 -6.92 -0.40 -2.31
CA ILE A 62 -6.84 -0.10 -3.75
C ILE A 62 -8.18 0.42 -4.25
N VAL A 63 -8.16 1.56 -4.95
CA VAL A 63 -9.37 2.26 -5.37
C VAL A 63 -9.20 2.87 -6.75
N TYR A 64 -10.28 2.90 -7.53
CA TYR A 64 -10.40 3.77 -8.68
C TYR A 64 -10.81 5.17 -8.24
N VAL A 65 -9.92 6.13 -8.47
CA VAL A 65 -10.11 7.55 -8.14
C VAL A 65 -10.32 8.33 -9.45
N PRO A 66 -11.37 9.15 -9.58
CA PRO A 66 -11.52 10.04 -10.73
C PRO A 66 -10.29 10.95 -10.87
N LYS A 67 -9.73 11.07 -12.07
CA LYS A 67 -8.62 12.01 -12.31
C LYS A 67 -8.99 13.47 -12.07
N LEU A 68 -10.28 13.79 -12.08
CA LEU A 68 -10.78 15.14 -11.77
C LEU A 68 -10.41 15.59 -10.34
N ILE A 69 -10.31 14.65 -9.39
CA ILE A 69 -9.98 14.94 -7.99
C ILE A 69 -8.48 14.78 -7.70
N ASP A 70 -7.66 14.51 -8.72
CA ASP A 70 -6.20 14.45 -8.58
C ASP A 70 -5.57 15.71 -7.95
N PRO A 71 -6.09 16.95 -8.18
CA PRO A 71 -5.62 18.13 -7.43
C PRO A 71 -5.80 18.04 -5.90
N PHE A 72 -6.65 17.13 -5.41
CA PHE A 72 -6.89 16.86 -3.99
C PHE A 72 -6.26 15.56 -3.49
N THR A 73 -5.77 14.69 -4.38
CA THR A 73 -5.28 13.34 -4.01
C THR A 73 -3.89 13.00 -4.55
N GLY A 74 -3.36 13.83 -5.43
CA GLY A 74 -2.07 13.61 -6.09
C GLY A 74 -0.90 13.83 -5.13
N HIS A 75 0.24 13.21 -5.44
CA HIS A 75 1.46 13.29 -4.63
C HIS A 75 2.04 14.72 -4.50
N GLU A 76 1.57 15.65 -5.33
CA GLU A 76 1.97 17.06 -5.34
C GLU A 76 0.92 17.98 -4.69
N ALA A 77 -0.26 17.46 -4.34
CA ALA A 77 -1.33 18.21 -3.70
C ALA A 77 -0.94 18.59 -2.26
N LYS A 78 -1.14 19.86 -1.88
CA LYS A 78 -0.83 20.38 -0.53
C LYS A 78 -1.86 21.41 -0.09
N GLY A 79 -2.04 21.53 1.22
CA GLY A 79 -2.85 22.56 1.87
C GLY A 79 -4.12 22.00 2.51
N ASP A 80 -4.80 22.84 3.28
CA ASP A 80 -5.85 22.42 4.22
C ASP A 80 -7.00 21.62 3.57
N MET A 81 -7.40 21.96 2.34
CA MET A 81 -8.45 21.23 1.62
C MET A 81 -8.03 19.81 1.22
N VAL A 82 -6.74 19.60 0.94
CA VAL A 82 -6.16 18.29 0.61
C VAL A 82 -6.15 17.43 1.86
N ASP A 83 -5.74 18.00 2.99
CA ASP A 83 -5.69 17.31 4.28
C ASP A 83 -7.11 16.92 4.73
N GLU A 84 -8.07 17.85 4.65
CA GLU A 84 -9.47 17.60 4.96
C GLU A 84 -10.07 16.50 4.06
N TYR A 85 -9.84 16.58 2.74
CA TYR A 85 -10.30 15.56 1.81
C TYR A 85 -9.70 14.19 2.13
N THR A 86 -8.39 14.14 2.39
CA THR A 86 -7.66 12.90 2.70
C THR A 86 -8.25 12.22 3.94
N VAL A 87 -8.47 12.98 5.02
CA VAL A 87 -9.07 12.47 6.26
C VAL A 87 -10.47 11.94 6.01
N LEU A 88 -11.34 12.70 5.34
CA LEU A 88 -12.72 12.27 5.05
C LEU A 88 -12.76 11.04 4.15
N PHE A 89 -11.89 10.98 3.15
CA PHE A 89 -11.79 9.86 2.23
C PHE A 89 -11.31 8.59 2.93
N GLN A 90 -10.22 8.68 3.69
CA GLN A 90 -9.68 7.58 4.50
C GLN A 90 -10.71 7.09 5.52
N LYS A 91 -11.42 8.01 6.18
CA LYS A 91 -12.50 7.68 7.10
C LYS A 91 -13.62 6.89 6.43
N SER A 92 -14.09 7.33 5.27
CA SER A 92 -15.15 6.64 4.54
C SER A 92 -14.74 5.21 4.14
N VAL A 93 -13.48 5.03 3.72
CA VAL A 93 -12.96 3.71 3.37
C VAL A 93 -12.83 2.84 4.62
N PHE A 94 -12.31 3.40 5.72
CA PHE A 94 -12.17 2.67 6.97
C PHE A 94 -13.51 2.15 7.47
N GLU A 95 -14.54 3.01 7.53
CA GLU A 95 -15.88 2.61 7.99
C GLU A 95 -16.47 1.48 7.11
N ARG A 96 -16.21 1.51 5.80
CA ARG A 96 -16.69 0.48 4.87
C ARG A 96 -15.94 -0.85 5.01
N PHE A 97 -14.66 -0.82 5.32
CA PHE A 97 -13.80 -2.00 5.38
C PHE A 97 -13.26 -2.28 6.79
N GLU A 98 -13.93 -1.75 7.81
CA GLU A 98 -13.48 -1.70 9.20
C GLU A 98 -13.01 -3.07 9.68
N LYS A 99 -13.81 -4.11 9.43
CA LYS A 99 -13.47 -5.48 9.79
C LYS A 99 -12.10 -5.91 9.23
N TYR A 100 -11.86 -5.69 7.94
CA TYR A 100 -10.63 -6.14 7.28
C TYR A 100 -9.42 -5.28 7.66
N ILE A 101 -9.63 -3.99 7.92
CA ILE A 101 -8.57 -3.09 8.38
C ILE A 101 -8.21 -3.43 9.84
N ASN A 102 -9.19 -3.76 10.68
CA ASN A 102 -8.95 -4.22 12.04
C ASN A 102 -8.21 -5.57 12.06
N GLU A 103 -8.53 -6.49 11.16
CA GLU A 103 -7.75 -7.73 10.98
C GLU A 103 -6.28 -7.44 10.60
N PHE A 104 -6.05 -6.48 9.69
CA PHE A 104 -4.70 -6.00 9.38
C PHE A 104 -4.01 -5.38 10.61
N ASN A 105 -4.69 -4.52 11.35
CA ASN A 105 -4.15 -3.89 12.56
C ASN A 105 -3.80 -4.91 13.65
N CYS A 106 -4.61 -5.94 13.84
CA CYS A 106 -4.33 -7.06 14.75
C CYS A 106 -3.04 -7.80 14.36
N LEU A 107 -2.78 -7.99 13.06
CA LEU A 107 -1.54 -8.58 12.58
C LEU A 107 -0.34 -7.65 12.82
N MET A 108 -0.49 -6.35 12.51
CA MET A 108 0.58 -5.36 12.65
C MET A 108 0.97 -5.11 14.12
N THR A 109 0.05 -5.37 15.06
CA THR A 109 0.28 -5.22 16.50
C THR A 109 0.58 -6.53 17.21
N ASN A 110 0.64 -7.65 16.47
CA ASN A 110 0.95 -8.95 17.05
C ASN A 110 2.38 -8.98 17.59
N SER A 111 2.53 -9.34 18.86
CA SER A 111 3.82 -9.31 19.57
C SER A 111 4.84 -10.31 19.05
N GLU A 112 4.41 -11.51 18.62
CA GLU A 112 5.30 -12.51 18.02
C GLU A 112 5.82 -12.04 16.65
N PHE A 113 4.94 -11.42 15.85
CA PHE A 113 5.30 -10.84 14.57
C PHE A 113 6.32 -9.70 14.74
N LEU A 114 6.05 -8.75 15.64
CA LEU A 114 6.95 -7.63 15.93
C LEU A 114 8.31 -8.12 16.46
N ALA A 115 8.32 -9.09 17.37
CA ALA A 115 9.56 -9.68 17.88
C ALA A 115 10.38 -10.35 16.76
N SER A 116 9.71 -11.08 15.85
CA SER A 116 10.38 -11.72 14.70
C SER A 116 10.97 -10.69 13.73
N LEU A 117 10.29 -9.56 13.54
CA LEU A 117 10.76 -8.46 12.71
C LEU A 117 12.02 -7.81 13.31
N ASP A 118 12.00 -7.52 14.61
CA ASP A 118 13.15 -6.97 15.34
C ASP A 118 14.34 -7.92 15.31
N GLU A 119 14.12 -9.23 15.48
CA GLU A 119 15.16 -10.25 15.38
C GLU A 119 15.83 -10.25 13.99
N HIS A 120 15.06 -10.13 12.92
CA HIS A 120 15.60 -10.05 11.56
C HIS A 120 16.39 -8.76 11.33
N VAL A 121 15.89 -7.62 11.80
CA VAL A 121 16.59 -6.33 11.70
C VAL A 121 17.91 -6.37 12.46
N ASN A 122 17.94 -6.94 13.67
CA ASN A 122 19.16 -7.05 14.46
C ASN A 122 20.17 -7.98 13.79
N ARG A 123 19.74 -9.13 13.26
CA ARG A 123 20.63 -10.02 12.50
C ARG A 123 21.24 -9.35 11.26
N LEU A 124 20.49 -8.48 10.57
CA LEU A 124 21.00 -7.70 9.45
C LEU A 124 22.04 -6.66 9.88
N ARG A 125 21.90 -6.06 11.06
CA ARG A 125 22.93 -5.17 11.64
C ARG A 125 24.18 -5.95 12.00
N ASP A 126 24.02 -7.08 12.66
CA ASP A 126 25.14 -7.90 13.15
C ASP A 126 25.97 -8.51 12.01
N SER A 127 25.35 -8.82 10.87
CA SER A 127 26.05 -9.43 9.74
C SER A 127 27.06 -8.48 9.07
N ASN A 128 26.92 -7.16 9.24
CA ASN A 128 27.75 -6.13 8.61
C ASN A 128 27.82 -6.23 7.06
N ASP A 129 26.89 -6.96 6.44
CA ASP A 129 26.82 -7.08 4.97
C ASP A 129 26.31 -5.80 4.29
N VAL A 130 25.65 -4.95 5.06
CA VAL A 130 24.97 -3.73 4.61
C VAL A 130 25.32 -2.60 5.56
N SER A 131 25.47 -1.37 5.04
CA SER A 131 25.80 -0.22 5.88
C SER A 131 24.67 0.15 6.84
N ASP A 132 25.02 0.67 8.01
CA ASP A 132 24.07 1.14 9.02
C ASP A 132 23.06 2.16 8.48
N ASP A 133 23.47 3.04 7.56
CA ASP A 133 22.58 4.02 6.93
C ASP A 133 21.44 3.33 6.16
N VAL A 134 21.75 2.28 5.40
CA VAL A 134 20.75 1.52 4.64
C VAL A 134 19.84 0.75 5.60
N VAL A 135 20.39 0.14 6.65
CA VAL A 135 19.58 -0.56 7.66
C VAL A 135 18.64 0.41 8.37
N ASN A 136 19.10 1.61 8.74
CA ASN A 136 18.27 2.61 9.39
C ASN A 136 17.15 3.13 8.47
N LYS A 137 17.43 3.34 7.17
CA LYS A 137 16.41 3.68 6.18
C LYS A 137 15.36 2.57 6.05
N MET A 138 15.78 1.31 6.04
CA MET A 138 14.89 0.16 6.01
C MET A 138 14.02 0.09 7.28
N CYS A 139 14.60 0.27 8.47
CA CYS A 139 13.86 0.28 9.74
C CYS A 139 12.78 1.37 9.77
N LYS A 140 13.13 2.57 9.28
CA LYS A 140 12.15 3.67 9.16
C LYS A 140 11.00 3.29 8.23
N ALA A 141 11.31 2.76 7.04
CA ALA A 141 10.28 2.32 6.10
C ALA A 141 9.41 1.19 6.69
N ILE A 142 10.00 0.24 7.41
CA ILE A 142 9.26 -0.83 8.09
C ILE A 142 8.30 -0.24 9.14
N THR A 143 8.81 0.64 10.00
CA THR A 143 8.01 1.28 11.07
C THR A 143 6.82 2.02 10.49
N GLU A 144 7.03 2.75 9.41
CA GLU A 144 5.96 3.45 8.71
C GLU A 144 4.98 2.46 8.09
N GLU A 145 5.44 1.54 7.23
CA GLU A 145 4.59 0.68 6.40
C GLU A 145 3.84 -0.41 7.17
N PHE A 146 4.39 -0.87 8.31
CA PHE A 146 3.80 -1.89 9.18
C PHE A 146 3.09 -1.28 10.39
N ALA A 147 2.95 0.05 10.47
CA ALA A 147 2.10 0.66 11.48
C ALA A 147 0.61 0.34 11.20
N PRO A 148 -0.21 0.20 12.26
CA PRO A 148 -1.65 0.10 12.10
C PRO A 148 -2.22 1.30 11.32
N ILE A 149 -3.38 1.10 10.72
CA ILE A 149 -4.19 2.17 10.16
C ILE A 149 -5.05 2.74 11.28
N GLU A 150 -4.75 3.96 11.67
CA GLU A 150 -5.51 4.74 12.66
C GLU A 150 -6.03 6.02 11.98
N LEU A 151 -7.23 6.46 12.36
CA LEU A 151 -7.88 7.68 11.85
C LEU A 151 -7.92 8.78 12.91
#